data_AF-A0A9X2MJ22-F1
#
_entry.id   AF-A0A9X2MJ22-F1
#
_cell.length_a   1.000
_cell.length_b   1.000
_cell.length_c   1.000
_cell.angle_alpha   90.00
_cell.angle_beta   90.00
_cell.angle_gamma   90.00
#
_symmetry.space_group_name_H-M   'P 1'
#
loop_
_entity.id
_entity.type
_entity.pdbx_description
1 polymer ?
#
loop_
_entity_poly.entity_id
_entity_poly.type
_entity_poly.pdbx_seq_one_letter_code
_entity_poly.pdbx_strand_id
1 'polypeptide(L)' 'MKKQMKYFLLSFIIILLSTPLGYAAINIVYNNRNLTGEYTPILNGFIHSFMLIGVLIFCIGLIEVLINRDNKL' A
#
# COMPACT_ATOMS: atom_id res chain seq x y z
N MET A 1 -2.36 -12.58 -17.62
CA MET A 1 -1.88 -11.19 -17.44
C MET A 1 -0.36 -11.17 -17.41
N LYS A 2 0.28 -10.25 -18.14
CA LYS A 2 1.73 -10.00 -18.02
C LYS A 2 2.07 -9.67 -16.56
N LYS A 3 3.23 -10.12 -16.06
CA LYS A 3 3.67 -9.97 -14.67
C LYS A 3 3.55 -8.52 -14.17
N GLN A 4 3.97 -7.54 -14.98
CA GLN A 4 3.80 -6.10 -14.73
C GLN A 4 2.36 -5.67 -14.43
N MET A 5 1.38 -6.23 -15.15
CA MET A 5 -0.03 -5.85 -14.98
C MET A 5 -0.61 -6.37 -13.66
N LYS A 6 -0.05 -7.47 -13.13
CA LYS A 6 -0.40 -7.95 -11.78
C LYS A 6 0.11 -6.98 -10.70
N TYR A 7 1.33 -6.46 -10.84
CA TYR A 7 1.88 -5.46 -9.90
C TYR A 7 1.07 -4.16 -9.90
N PHE A 8 0.70 -3.66 -11.07
CA PHE A 8 -0.16 -2.47 -11.16
C PHE A 8 -1.52 -2.71 -10.52
N LEU A 9 -2.19 -3.81 -10.85
CA LEU A 9 -3.49 -4.12 -10.25
C LEU A 9 -3.42 -4.27 -8.72
N LEU A 10 -2.38 -4.96 -8.22
CA LEU A 10 -2.16 -5.14 -6.79
C LEU A 10 -1.90 -3.81 -6.06
N SER A 11 -1.06 -2.94 -6.64
CA SER A 11 -0.79 -1.61 -6.05
C SER A 11 -2.05 -0.76 -5.95
N PHE A 12 -2.90 -0.72 -6.98
CA PHE A 12 -4.16 0.00 -6.92
C PHE A 12 -5.10 -0.55 -5.85
N ILE A 13 -5.22 -1.88 -5.74
CA ILE A 13 -6.04 -2.52 -4.70
C ILE A 13 -5.56 -2.12 -3.30
N ILE A 14 -4.24 -2.16 -3.06
CA ILE A 14 -3.66 -1.79 -1.77
C ILE A 14 -3.91 -0.32 -1.43
N ILE A 15 -3.75 0.59 -2.39
CA ILE A 15 -3.99 2.02 -2.18
C ILE A 15 -5.48 2.28 -1.90
N LEU A 16 -6.40 1.67 -2.66
CA LEU A 16 -7.85 1.79 -2.46
C LEU A 16 -8.28 1.26 -1.08
N LEU A 17 -7.69 0.15 -0.63
CA LEU A 17 -8.01 -0.47 0.66
C LEU A 17 -7.20 0.10 1.84
N SER A 18 -6.28 1.05 1.61
CA SER A 18 -5.39 1.59 2.65
C SER A 18 -6.15 2.19 3.84
N THR A 19 -7.27 2.87 3.58
CA THR A 19 -8.11 3.48 4.62
C THR A 19 -8.79 2.42 5.49
N PRO A 20 -9.60 1.48 4.96
CA PRO A 20 -10.19 0.43 5.79
C PRO A 20 -9.14 -0.47 6.46
N LEU A 21 -8.00 -0.74 5.80
CA LEU A 21 -6.87 -1.45 6.42
C LEU A 21 -6.26 -0.69 7.59
N GLY A 22 -6.15 0.64 7.50
CA GLY A 22 -5.65 1.47 8.60
C GLY A 22 -6.55 1.40 9.84
N TYR A 23 -7.87 1.49 9.66
CA TYR A 23 -8.83 1.31 10.75
C TYR A 23 -8.76 -0.09 11.36
N ALA A 24 -8.69 -1.13 10.53
CA ALA A 24 -8.57 -2.50 10.99
C ALA A 24 -7.25 -2.73 11.78
N ALA A 25 -6.13 -2.20 11.29
CA ALA A 25 -4.84 -2.32 11.93
C ALA A 25 -4.81 -1.68 13.33
N ILE A 26 -5.39 -0.48 13.48
CA ILE A 26 -5.51 0.14 14.81
C ILE A 26 -6.35 -0.71 15.76
N ASN A 27 -7.51 -1.19 15.31
CA ASN A 27 -8.38 -2.00 16.16
C ASN A 27 -7.70 -3.30 16.61
N ILE A 28 -6.81 -3.87 15.79
CA ILE A 28 -6.05 -5.06 16.13
C ILE A 28 -4.90 -4.74 17.09
N VAL A 29 -4.08 -3.74 16.77
CA VAL A 29 -2.83 -3.45 17.49
C VAL A 29 -3.10 -2.74 18.82
N TYR A 30 -4.03 -1.78 18.83
CA TYR A 30 -4.35 -0.94 19.98
C TYR A 30 -5.68 -1.31 20.62
N ASN A 31 -6.08 -2.58 20.50
CA ASN A 31 -7.31 -3.07 21.11
C ASN A 31 -7.36 -2.75 22.61
N ASN A 32 -8.51 -2.24 23.08
CA ASN A 32 -8.73 -1.83 24.47
C ASN A 32 -7.75 -0.76 25.03
N ARG A 33 -7.05 0.00 24.17
CA ARG A 33 -6.23 1.14 24.58
C ARG A 33 -7.00 2.45 24.40
N ASN A 34 -6.89 3.35 25.37
CA ASN A 34 -7.37 4.72 25.22
C ASN A 34 -6.37 5.53 24.38
N LEU A 35 -6.76 5.91 23.17
CA LEU A 35 -5.95 6.70 22.23
C LEU A 35 -6.41 8.16 22.13
N THR A 36 -7.10 8.68 23.15
CA THR A 36 -7.58 10.07 23.15
C THR A 36 -6.41 11.03 22.92
N GLY A 37 -6.50 11.87 21.89
CA GLY A 37 -5.45 12.82 21.50
C GLY A 37 -4.39 12.26 20.54
N GLU A 38 -4.22 10.94 20.45
CA GLU A 38 -3.21 10.29 19.59
C GLU A 38 -3.82 9.42 18.46
N TYR A 39 -5.12 9.18 18.50
CA TYR A 39 -5.81 8.31 17.54
C TYR A 39 -5.59 8.73 16.08
N THR A 40 -5.82 10.02 15.77
CA THR A 40 -5.70 10.55 14.41
C THR A 40 -4.29 10.43 13.82
N PRO A 41 -3.20 10.85 14.50
CA PRO A 41 -1.86 10.71 13.93
C PRO A 41 -1.46 9.23 13.77
N ILE A 42 -1.86 8.34 14.69
CA ILE A 42 -1.58 6.90 14.55
C ILE A 42 -2.35 6.32 13.35
N LEU A 43 -3.62 6.69 13.18
CA LEU A 43 -4.44 6.23 12.04
C LEU A 43 -3.85 6.67 10.72
N ASN A 44 -3.48 7.94 10.63
CA ASN A 44 -2.80 8.46 9.46
C ASN A 44 -1.48 7.72 9.22
N GLY A 45 -0.71 7.42 10.27
CA GLY A 45 0.51 6.62 10.15
C GLY A 45 0.28 5.25 9.48
N PHE A 46 -0.75 4.51 9.91
CA PHE A 46 -1.10 3.23 9.27
C PHE A 46 -1.56 3.40 7.83
N ILE A 47 -2.48 4.34 7.56
CA ILE A 47 -3.01 4.57 6.21
C ILE A 47 -1.87 4.92 5.24
N HIS A 48 -1.02 5.87 5.61
CA HIS A 48 0.10 6.30 4.76
C HIS A 48 1.13 5.18 4.57
N SER A 49 1.35 4.33 5.57
CA SER A 49 2.21 3.16 5.42
C SER A 49 1.66 2.17 4.39
N PHE A 50 0.35 1.88 4.41
CA PHE A 50 -0.28 1.04 3.38
C PHE A 50 -0.23 1.69 2.00
N MET A 51 -0.45 3.00 1.90
CA MET A 51 -0.30 3.75 0.65
C MET A 51 1.14 3.65 0.11
N LEU A 52 2.14 3.80 0.98
CA LEU A 52 3.55 3.69 0.61
C LEU A 52 3.88 2.30 0.07
N ILE A 53 3.37 1.23 0.70
CA ILE A 53 3.51 -0.14 0.18
C ILE A 53 2.92 -0.26 -1.23
N GLY A 54 1.73 0.30 -1.45
CA GLY A 54 1.11 0.36 -2.78
C GLY A 54 1.99 1.08 -3.81
N VAL A 55 2.53 2.25 -3.46
CA VAL A 55 3.44 3.02 -4.32
C VAL A 55 4.71 2.23 -4.65
N LEU A 56 5.32 1.55 -3.68
CA LEU A 56 6.51 0.73 -3.91
C LEU A 56 6.23 -0.43 -4.88
N ILE A 57 5.08 -1.10 -4.73
CA ILE A 57 4.66 -2.18 -5.64
C ILE A 57 4.41 -1.63 -7.06
N PHE A 58 3.85 -0.43 -7.17
CA PHE A 58 3.69 0.24 -8.47
C PHE A 58 5.04 0.52 -9.13
N CYS A 59 6.02 1.02 -8.38
CA CYS A 59 7.39 1.23 -8.87
C CYS A 59 8.06 -0.07 -9.35
N ILE A 60 7.86 -1.19 -8.65
CA ILE A 60 8.32 -2.51 -9.11
C ILE A 60 7.70 -2.86 -10.47
N GLY A 61 6.40 -2.59 -10.65
CA GLY A 61 5.73 -2.75 -11.94
C GLY A 61 6.35 -1.90 -13.06
N LEU A 62 6.74 -0.65 -12.77
CA LEU A 62 7.45 0.22 -13.72
C LEU A 62 8.83 -0.32 -14.09
N ILE A 63 9.62 -0.76 -13.10
CA ILE A 63 10.95 -1.34 -13.34
C ILE A 63 10.86 -2.56 -14.26
N GLU A 64 9.88 -3.43 -14.03
CA GLU A 64 9.64 -4.60 -14.88
C GLU A 64 9.29 -4.21 -16.33
N VAL A 65 8.54 -3.12 -16.53
CA VAL A 65 8.25 -2.60 -17.88
C VAL A 65 9.50 -2.08 -18.57
N LEU A 66 10.36 -1.35 -17.85
CA LEU A 66 11.61 -0.80 -18.38
C LEU A 66 12.57 -1.92 -18.80
N ILE A 67 12.82 -2.90 -17.93
CA ILE A 67 13.72 -4.03 -18.22
C ILE A 67 13.22 -4.83 -19.44
N ASN A 68 11.91 -5.11 -19.52
CA ASN A 68 11.35 -5.85 -20.65
C ASN A 68 11.36 -5.07 -21.97
N ARG A 69 11.45 -3.74 -21.92
CA ARG A 69 11.61 -2.90 -23.11
C ARG A 69 13.03 -2.99 -23.65
N ASP A 70 14.03 -2.96 -22.77
CA ASP A 70 15.45 -3.02 -23.15
C ASP A 70 15.84 -4.39 -23.71
N ASN A 71 15.31 -5.49 -23.17
CA ASN A 71 15.53 -6.85 -23.67
C ASN A 71 14.90 -7.15 -25.04
N LYS A 72 14.13 -6.22 -25.60
CA LYS A 72 13.46 -6.35 -26.91
C LYS A 72 14.15 -5.57 -28.03
N LEU A 73 15.18 -4.79 -27.70
CA LEU A 73 16.06 -4.09 -28.64
C LEU A 73 17.29 -4.96 -28.94
#